data_AF-A0A1Q6H1C4-F1
#
_entry.id   AF-A0A1Q6H1C4-F1
#
_cell.length_a   1.000
_cell.length_b   1.000
_cell.length_c   1.000
_cell.angle_alpha   90.00
_cell.angle_beta   90.00
_cell.angle_gamma   90.00
#
_symmetry.space_group_name_H-M   'P 1'
#
loop_
_entity.id
_entity.type
_entity.pdbx_description
1 polymer ?
#
loop_
_entity_poly.entity_id
_entity_poly.type
_entity_poly.pdbx_seq_one_letter_code
_entity_poly.pdbx_strand_id
1 'polypeptide(L)'
;MTDRCNDNGKAEQKDRILSYAIENFSRNGIRNVKMDDIASDLGISKRTLYQLFKDKENLLVECFKYSEKRSAKLYSELIKSTDNILELYTKWLKNAN
;
A
#
# COMPACT_ATOMS: atom_id res chain seq x y z
N MET A 1 -11.75 -22.17 23.66
CA MET A 1 -11.91 -20.70 23.71
C MET A 1 -10.51 -20.13 23.81
N THR A 2 -9.85 -19.93 22.67
CA THR A 2 -8.49 -19.40 22.57
C THR A 2 -8.38 -18.58 21.28
N ASP A 3 -8.01 -17.32 21.46
CA ASP A 3 -7.36 -16.35 20.56
C ASP A 3 -7.86 -16.16 19.12
N ARG A 4 -8.75 -15.18 18.93
CA ARG A 4 -9.04 -14.54 17.63
C ARG A 4 -8.50 -13.09 17.52
N CYS A 5 -7.50 -12.69 18.33
CA CYS A 5 -7.11 -11.27 18.46
C CYS A 5 -5.70 -10.89 17.99
N ASN A 6 -4.90 -11.77 17.39
CA ASN A 6 -3.53 -11.38 16.94
C ASN A 6 -3.34 -11.19 15.42
N ASP A 7 -4.37 -11.50 14.60
CA ASP A 7 -4.23 -11.43 13.14
C ASP A 7 -4.57 -10.04 12.56
N ASN A 8 -5.52 -9.33 13.16
CA ASN A 8 -5.92 -8.00 12.67
C ASN A 8 -4.84 -6.94 12.88
N GLY A 9 -4.17 -6.93 14.04
CA GLY A 9 -3.11 -5.96 14.32
C GLY A 9 -1.86 -6.14 13.44
N LYS A 10 -1.51 -7.39 13.10
CA LYS A 10 -0.41 -7.68 12.17
C LYS A 10 -0.73 -7.25 10.75
N ALA A 11 -1.96 -7.50 10.29
CA ALA A 11 -2.41 -7.06 8.97
C ALA A 11 -2.41 -5.53 8.84
N GLU A 12 -2.93 -4.83 9.85
CA GLU A 12 -2.95 -3.36 9.90
C GLU A 12 -1.52 -2.76 9.93
N GLN A 13 -0.61 -3.36 10.71
CA GLN A 13 0.79 -2.95 10.73
C GLN A 13 1.46 -3.16 9.37
N LYS A 14 1.20 -4.30 8.70
CA LYS A 14 1.72 -4.58 7.36
C LYS A 14 1.24 -3.54 6.35
N ASP A 15 -0.06 -3.23 6.35
CA ASP A 15 -0.66 -2.25 5.44
C ASP A 15 -0.11 -0.83 5.68
N ARG A 16 0.12 -0.45 6.94
CA ARG A 16 0.76 0.83 7.31
C ARG A 16 2.18 0.92 6.75
N ILE A 17 2.97 -0.14 6.88
CA ILE A 17 4.33 -0.20 6.33
C ILE A 17 4.30 -0.10 4.80
N LEU A 18 3.42 -0.87 4.14
CA LEU A 18 3.29 -0.88 2.68
C LEU A 18 2.90 0.49 2.14
N SER A 19 1.94 1.15 2.76
CA SER A 19 1.49 2.49 2.36
C SER A 19 2.63 3.51 2.46
N TYR A 20 3.38 3.50 3.57
CA TYR A 20 4.53 4.39 3.76
C TYR A 20 5.66 4.09 2.78
N ALA A 21 5.98 2.81 2.57
CA ALA A 21 7.03 2.39 1.66
C ALA A 21 6.74 2.80 0.21
N ILE A 22 5.49 2.65 -0.26
CA ILE A 22 5.07 3.11 -1.58
C ILE A 22 5.34 4.60 -1.74
N GLU A 23 4.88 5.42 -0.78
CA GLU A 23 5.09 6.87 -0.82
C GLU A 23 6.58 7.22 -0.84
N ASN A 24 7.38 6.58 0.01
CA ASN A 24 8.80 6.83 0.11
C ASN A 24 9.54 6.44 -1.18
N PHE A 25 9.21 5.28 -1.78
CA PHE A 25 9.76 4.87 -3.07
C PHE A 25 9.38 5.82 -4.20
N SER A 26 8.15 6.32 -4.22
CA SER A 26 7.70 7.29 -5.24
C SER A 26 8.38 8.64 -5.11
N ARG A 27 8.57 9.14 -3.88
CA ARG A 27 9.19 10.46 -3.63
C ARG A 27 10.70 10.44 -3.82
N ASN A 28 11.37 9.43 -3.27
CA ASN A 28 12.84 9.42 -3.15
C ASN A 28 13.53 8.49 -4.15
N GLY A 29 12.75 7.70 -4.90
CA GLY A 29 13.25 6.70 -5.83
C GLY A 29 13.73 5.44 -5.11
N ILE A 30 13.53 4.29 -5.77
CA ILE A 30 13.80 2.98 -5.17
C ILE A 30 15.22 2.88 -4.62
N ARG A 31 16.24 3.30 -5.37
CA ARG A 31 17.65 3.12 -4.96
C ARG A 31 18.00 3.81 -3.64
N ASN A 32 17.44 5.00 -3.37
CA ASN A 32 17.81 5.83 -2.23
C ASN A 32 17.13 5.40 -0.93
N VAL A 33 16.01 4.67 -1.00
CA VAL A 33 15.28 4.22 0.18
C VAL A 33 15.99 3.03 0.85
N LYS A 34 16.25 3.13 2.16
CA LYS A 34 16.78 2.02 2.96
C LYS A 34 15.69 1.44 3.86
N MET A 35 15.76 0.12 4.08
CA MET A 35 14.85 -0.59 5.00
C MET A 35 14.94 -0.03 6.43
N ASP A 36 16.16 0.32 6.87
CA ASP A 36 16.41 0.87 8.19
C ASP A 36 15.73 2.23 8.39
N ASP A 37 15.74 3.09 7.36
CA ASP A 37 15.10 4.41 7.40
C ASP A 37 13.58 4.24 7.50
N ILE A 38 13.00 3.32 6.73
CA ILE A 38 11.56 2.97 6.83
C ILE A 38 11.19 2.52 8.25
N ALA A 39 12.00 1.67 8.87
CA ALA A 39 11.75 1.21 10.24
C ALA A 39 11.80 2.36 11.24
N SER A 40 12.83 3.21 11.12
CA SER A 40 13.03 4.39 11.97
C SER A 40 11.87 5.37 11.86
N ASP A 41 11.48 5.73 10.64
CA ASP A 41 10.42 6.72 10.37
C ASP A 41 9.05 6.25 10.87
N LEU A 42 8.79 4.94 10.84
CA LEU A 42 7.54 4.35 11.32
C LEU A 42 7.52 4.07 12.83
N GLY A 43 8.67 4.24 13.51
CA GLY A 43 8.84 3.93 14.93
C GLY A 43 8.76 2.42 15.23
N ILE A 44 9.16 1.56 14.28
CA ILE A 44 9.15 0.10 14.45
C ILE A 44 10.58 -0.44 14.53
N SER A 45 10.75 -1.60 15.18
CA SER A 45 12.08 -2.22 15.21
C SER A 45 12.46 -2.76 13.84
N LYS A 46 13.76 -2.73 13.50
CA LYS A 46 14.30 -3.37 12.29
C LYS A 46 13.88 -4.84 12.22
N ARG A 47 13.96 -5.55 13.36
CA ARG A 47 13.53 -6.95 13.47
C ARG A 47 12.08 -7.15 13.03
N THR A 48 11.17 -6.26 13.45
CA THR A 48 9.75 -6.32 13.05
C THR A 48 9.60 -6.13 11.55
N LEU A 49 10.29 -5.16 10.96
CA LEU A 49 10.26 -4.93 9.51
C LEU A 49 10.78 -6.16 8.75
N TYR A 50 11.94 -6.70 9.15
CA TYR A 50 12.57 -7.85 8.50
C TYR A 50 11.83 -9.19 8.72
N GLN A 51 11.02 -9.30 9.78
CA GLN A 51 10.10 -10.43 9.96
C GLN A 51 8.92 -10.39 8.98
N LEU A 52 8.45 -9.19 8.61
CA LEU A 52 7.36 -9.01 7.66
C LEU A 52 7.84 -9.00 6.21
N PHE A 53 9.05 -8.47 5.98
CA PHE A 53 9.64 -8.30 4.64
C PHE A 53 11.12 -8.68 4.68
N LYS A 54 11.45 -9.79 4.02
CA LYS A 54 12.80 -10.39 4.09
C LYS A 54 13.90 -9.40 3.67
N ASP A 55 13.62 -8.61 2.64
CA ASP A 55 14.54 -7.66 2.04
C ASP A 55 13.75 -6.59 1.28
N LYS A 56 14.48 -5.63 0.70
CA LYS A 56 13.90 -4.51 -0.05
C LYS A 56 13.16 -4.96 -1.32
N GLU A 57 13.63 -6.01 -1.97
CA GLU A 57 12.99 -6.55 -3.17
C GLU A 57 11.65 -7.20 -2.81
N ASN A 58 11.62 -7.99 -1.74
CA ASN A 58 10.39 -8.54 -1.19
C ASN A 58 9.40 -7.44 -0.77
N LEU A 59 9.87 -6.37 -0.12
CA LEU A 59 9.02 -5.22 0.21
C LEU A 59 8.42 -4.56 -1.05
N LEU A 60 9.22 -4.37 -2.12
CA LEU A 60 8.74 -3.81 -3.38
C LEU A 60 7.68 -4.70 -4.02
N VAL A 61 7.91 -6.01 -4.10
CA VAL A 61 6.93 -6.97 -4.64
C VAL A 61 5.61 -6.89 -3.87
N GLU A 62 5.67 -6.82 -2.54
CA GLU A 62 4.46 -6.69 -1.71
C GLU A 62 3.79 -5.32 -1.89
N CYS A 63 4.56 -4.24 -2.09
CA CYS A 63 4.03 -2.91 -2.42
C CYS A 63 3.25 -2.93 -3.75
N PHE A 64 3.77 -3.60 -4.78
CA PHE A 64 3.07 -3.76 -6.05
C PHE A 64 1.74 -4.47 -5.86
N LYS A 65 1.73 -5.64 -5.22
CA LYS A 65 0.50 -6.41 -4.93
C LYS A 65 -0.51 -5.59 -4.11
N TYR A 66 -0.02 -4.83 -3.12
CA TYR A 66 -0.86 -3.97 -2.30
C TYR A 66 -1.53 -2.87 -3.13
N SER A 67 -0.77 -2.21 -4.01
CA SER A 67 -1.28 -1.17 -4.89
C SER A 67 -2.32 -1.69 -5.89
N GLU A 68 -2.12 -2.89 -6.45
CA GLU A 68 -3.06 -3.55 -7.35
C GLU A 68 -4.37 -3.86 -6.62
N LYS A 69 -4.29 -4.46 -5.42
CA LYS A 69 -5.48 -4.79 -4.61
C LYS A 69 -6.26 -3.54 -4.22
N ARG A 70 -5.57 -2.47 -3.83
CA ARG A 70 -6.19 -1.20 -3.47
C ARG A 70 -6.88 -0.56 -4.67
N SER A 71 -6.23 -0.56 -5.83
CA SER A 71 -6.78 -0.02 -7.08
C SER A 71 -8.00 -0.81 -7.54
N ALA A 72 -7.93 -2.15 -7.56
CA ALA A 72 -9.05 -3.01 -7.91
C ALA A 72 -10.28 -2.78 -7.01
N LYS A 73 -10.06 -2.61 -5.70
CA LYS A 73 -11.12 -2.27 -4.76
C LYS A 73 -11.76 -0.92 -5.08
N LEU A 74 -10.95 0.12 -5.30
CA LEU A 74 -11.41 1.46 -5.66
C LEU A 74 -12.23 1.43 -6.96
N TYR A 75 -11.74 0.78 -8.02
CA TYR A 75 -12.50 0.63 -9.26
C TYR A 75 -13.81 -0.11 -9.05
N SER A 76 -13.83 -1.19 -8.24
CA SER A 76 -15.06 -1.93 -7.96
C SER A 76 -16.09 -1.09 -7.19
N GLU A 77 -15.65 -0.20 -6.30
CA GLU A 77 -16.52 0.68 -5.52
C GLU A 77 -17.04 1.85 -6.36
N LEU A 78 -16.20 2.41 -7.23
CA LEU A 78 -16.61 3.43 -8.20
C LEU A 78 -17.66 2.87 -9.16
N ILE A 79 -17.42 1.70 -9.76
CA ILE A 79 -18.37 1.04 -10.66
C ILE A 79 -19.72 0.77 -9.99
N LYS A 80 -19.72 0.41 -8.69
CA LYS A 80 -20.95 0.16 -7.93
C LYS A 80 -21.68 1.44 -7.50
N SER A 81 -20.97 2.55 -7.35
CA SER A 81 -21.55 3.83 -6.90
C SER A 81 -21.94 4.75 -8.05
N THR A 82 -21.59 4.39 -9.29
CA THR A 82 -21.99 5.12 -10.49
C THR A 82 -22.94 4.29 -11.36
N ASP A 83 -24.18 4.75 -11.52
CA ASP A 83 -25.12 4.19 -12.51
C ASP A 83 -24.71 4.49 -13.96
N ASN A 84 -23.69 5.34 -14.16
CA ASN A 84 -23.32 5.82 -15.49
C ASN A 84 -21.80 6.01 -15.66
N ILE A 85 -21.11 4.91 -16.00
CA ILE A 85 -19.66 4.87 -16.28
C ILE A 85 -19.25 5.86 -17.39
N LEU A 86 -20.17 6.17 -18.32
CA LEU A 86 -19.96 7.15 -19.38
C LEU A 86 -19.76 8.58 -18.84
N GLU A 87 -20.41 8.94 -17.73
CA GLU A 87 -20.26 10.27 -17.12
C GLU A 87 -18.89 10.44 -16.46
N LEU A 88 -18.35 9.37 -15.84
CA LEU A 88 -17.02 9.40 -15.25
C LEU A 88 -15.93 9.56 -16.31
N TYR A 89 -16.05 8.81 -17.41
CA TYR A 89 -15.09 8.86 -18.53
C TYR A 89 -15.05 10.24 -19.20
N THR A 90 -16.21 10.86 -19.39
CA THR A 90 -16.31 12.20 -19.99
C THR A 90 -15.78 13.31 -19.06
N LYS A 91 -15.93 13.19 -17.74
CA LYS A 91 -15.33 14.12 -16.77
C LYS A 91 -13.81 14.04 -16.73
N TRP A 92 -13.25 12.84 -16.86
CA TRP A 92 -11.80 12.64 -16.86
C TRP A 92 -11.13 13.27 -18.10
N LEU A 93 -11.72 13.06 -19.28
CA LEU A 93 -11.23 13.66 -20.54
C LEU A 93 -11.29 15.20 -20.53
N LYS A 94 -12.28 15.80 -19.87
CA LYS A 94 -12.42 17.27 -19.80
C LYS A 94 -11.42 17.94 -18.86
N ASN A 95 -10.89 17.24 -17.87
CA ASN A 95 -9.92 17.77 -16.89
C ASN A 95 -8.45 17.41 -17.21
N ALA A 96 -8.20 16.74 -18.34
CA ALA A 96 -6.85 16.36 -18.79
C ALA A 96 -6.25 17.33 -19.83
N ASN A 97 -6.85 18.51 -20.03
CA ASN A 97 -6.36 19.61 -20.88
C ASN A 97 -6.06 20.86 -20.06
#